data_AF-A0A383EPL0-F1
#
_entry.id   AF-A0A383EPL0-F1
#
_cell.length_a   1.000
_cell.length_b   1.000
_cell.length_c   1.000
_cell.angle_alpha   90.00
_cell.angle_beta   90.00
_cell.angle_gamma   90.00
#
_symmetry.space_group_name_H-M   'P 1'
#
loop_
_entity.id
_entity.type
_entity.pdbx_description
1 polymer ?
#
loop_
_entity_poly.entity_id
_entity_poly.type
_entity_poly.pdbx_seq_one_letter_code
_entity_poly.pdbx_strand_id
1 'polypeptide(L)'
;VANIKSQIKRNRQNEKRRLRNRTMRAELRTRTKAAVTAAEAGEGGAEALVAAMHRIDTAAAKGVIHGNAAARQKSRLQKHINALDS
;
A
#
# COMPACT_ATOMS: atom_id res chain seq x y z
N VAL A 1 -26.56 8.97 14.18
CA VAL A 1 -26.48 10.45 14.20
C VAL A 1 -25.68 10.87 15.43
N ALA A 2 -24.73 11.80 15.29
CA ALA A 2 -23.94 12.29 16.42
C ALA A 2 -24.57 13.57 16.97
N ASN A 3 -25.03 13.55 18.22
CA ASN A 3 -25.74 14.69 18.82
C ASN A 3 -24.79 15.70 19.48
N ILE A 4 -23.55 15.29 19.78
CA ILE A 4 -22.53 16.14 20.40
C ILE A 4 -21.72 16.85 19.31
N LYS A 5 -21.54 18.17 19.40
CA LYS A 5 -20.79 19.00 18.42
C LYS A 5 -19.38 18.45 18.14
N SER A 6 -18.67 17.99 19.17
CA SER A 6 -17.34 17.37 19.03
C SER A 6 -17.38 16.10 18.17
N GLN A 7 -18.41 15.27 18.33
CA GLN A 7 -18.58 14.04 17.55
C GLN A 7 -18.95 14.32 16.08
N ILE A 8 -19.79 15.34 15.81
CA ILE A 8 -20.07 15.77 14.44
C ILE A 8 -18.77 16.22 13.74
N LYS A 9 -17.86 16.90 14.46
CA LYS A 9 -16.54 17.26 13.94
C LYS A 9 -15.66 16.03 13.70
N ARG A 10 -15.63 15.07 14.63
CA ARG A 10 -14.86 13.82 14.48
C ARG A 10 -15.35 13.01 13.28
N ASN A 11 -16.66 12.87 13.07
CA ASN A 11 -17.22 12.14 11.93
C ASN A 11 -16.74 12.73 10.59
N ARG A 12 -16.81 14.06 10.43
CA ARG A 12 -16.31 14.77 9.23
C ARG A 12 -14.81 14.54 9.00
N GLN A 13 -14.00 14.55 10.06
CA GLN A 13 -12.55 14.28 9.95
C GLN A 13 -12.26 12.82 9.60
N ASN A 14 -12.98 11.89 10.22
CA ASN A 14 -12.82 10.46 10.00
C ASN A 14 -13.17 10.09 8.57
N GLU A 15 -14.23 10.67 8.00
CA GLU A 15 -14.61 10.42 6.61
C GLU A 15 -13.52 10.86 5.62
N LYS A 16 -12.97 12.07 5.81
CA LYS A 16 -11.85 12.56 4.98
C LYS A 16 -10.63 11.63 5.07
N ARG A 17 -10.26 11.22 6.29
CA ARG A 17 -9.16 10.28 6.51
C ARG A 17 -9.44 8.90 5.89
N ARG A 18 -10.66 8.41 6.00
CA ARG A 18 -11.11 7.14 5.43
C ARG A 18 -10.96 7.13 3.91
N LEU A 19 -11.43 8.18 3.23
CA LEU A 19 -11.34 8.29 1.77
C LEU A 19 -9.89 8.32 1.29
N ARG A 20 -9.04 9.15 1.92
CA ARG A 20 -7.60 9.22 1.62
C ARG A 20 -6.90 7.87 1.84
N ASN A 21 -7.17 7.21 2.96
CA ASN A 21 -6.53 5.93 3.26
C ASN A 21 -7.06 4.83 2.34
N ARG A 22 -8.33 4.89 1.90
CA ARG A 22 -8.91 3.95 0.95
C ARG A 22 -8.21 4.00 -0.39
N THR A 23 -7.99 5.20 -0.95
CA THR A 23 -7.32 5.35 -2.25
C THR A 23 -5.89 4.87 -2.19
N MET A 24 -5.13 5.27 -1.16
CA MET A 24 -3.74 4.82 -0.98
C MET A 24 -3.64 3.30 -0.81
N ARG A 25 -4.55 2.67 -0.04
CA ARG A 25 -4.57 1.19 0.10
C ARG A 25 -4.99 0.46 -1.17
N ALA A 26 -5.82 1.07 -2.01
CA ALA A 26 -6.20 0.49 -3.29
C ALA A 26 -5.01 0.54 -4.25
N GLU A 27 -4.38 1.70 -4.38
CA GLU A 27 -3.20 1.89 -5.23
C GLU A 27 -2.05 0.96 -4.83
N LEU A 28 -1.79 0.81 -3.53
CA LEU A 28 -0.76 -0.08 -3.01
C LEU A 28 -1.01 -1.54 -3.44
N ARG A 29 -2.25 -2.02 -3.33
CA ARG A 29 -2.64 -3.36 -3.82
C ARG A 29 -2.46 -3.51 -5.32
N THR A 30 -2.86 -2.50 -6.10
CA THR A 30 -2.70 -2.51 -7.56
C THR A 30 -1.23 -2.57 -7.96
N ARG A 31 -0.36 -1.75 -7.35
CA ARG A 31 1.08 -1.71 -7.64
C ARG A 31 1.77 -3.00 -7.25
N THR A 32 1.44 -3.57 -6.08
CA THR A 32 1.98 -4.88 -5.68
C THR A 32 1.56 -5.98 -6.66
N LYS A 33 0.29 -6.00 -7.10
CA LYS A 33 -0.18 -6.97 -8.09
C LYS A 33 0.55 -6.79 -9.43
N ALA A 34 0.69 -5.55 -9.91
CA ALA A 34 1.39 -5.25 -11.15
C ALA A 34 2.86 -5.72 -11.12
N ALA A 35 3.55 -5.53 -9.99
CA ALA A 35 4.93 -5.99 -9.83
C ALA A 35 5.03 -7.52 -9.90
N VAL A 36 4.11 -8.24 -9.25
CA VAL A 36 4.06 -9.71 -9.33
C VAL A 36 3.79 -10.19 -10.75
N THR A 37 2.76 -9.63 -11.41
CA THR A 37 2.41 -10.05 -12.78
C THR A 37 3.51 -9.73 -13.79
N ALA A 38 4.22 -8.60 -13.61
CA ALA A 38 5.35 -8.25 -14.47
C ALA A 38 6.55 -9.19 -14.26
N ALA A 39 6.81 -9.59 -13.02
CA ALA A 39 7.85 -10.58 -12.72
C ALA A 39 7.51 -11.96 -13.32
N GLU A 40 6.24 -12.40 -13.23
CA GLU A 40 5.78 -13.66 -13.85
C GLU A 40 5.87 -13.63 -15.39
N ALA A 41 5.70 -12.45 -16.01
CA ALA A 41 5.77 -12.29 -17.46
C ALA A 41 7.21 -12.20 -18.01
N GLY A 42 8.23 -12.07 -17.16
CA GLY A 42 9.63 -12.01 -17.57
C GLY A 42 10.12 -10.67 -18.14
N GLU A 43 9.26 -9.66 -18.29
CA GLU A 43 9.60 -8.34 -18.82
C GLU A 43 9.20 -7.20 -17.85
N GLY A 44 10.12 -6.26 -17.58
CA GLY A 44 9.81 -5.02 -16.82
C GLY A 44 9.59 -5.17 -15.31
N GLY A 45 9.83 -6.35 -14.72
CA GLY A 45 9.61 -6.62 -13.30
C GLY A 45 10.40 -5.73 -12.33
N ALA A 46 11.62 -5.32 -12.70
CA ALA A 46 12.49 -4.51 -11.84
C ALA A 46 11.94 -3.10 -11.58
N GLU A 47 11.45 -2.40 -12.61
CA GLU A 47 10.87 -1.06 -12.44
C GLU A 47 9.55 -1.11 -11.65
N ALA A 48 8.72 -2.11 -11.94
CA ALA A 48 7.47 -2.32 -11.23
C ALA A 48 7.70 -2.64 -9.74
N LEU A 49 8.73 -3.44 -9.43
CA LEU A 49 9.17 -3.70 -8.06
C LEU A 49 9.59 -2.41 -7.34
N VAL A 50 10.47 -1.62 -7.94
CA VAL A 50 10.95 -0.36 -7.33
C VAL A 50 9.78 0.59 -7.07
N ALA A 51 8.86 0.73 -8.02
CA ALA A 51 7.66 1.54 -7.84
C ALA A 51 6.76 1.03 -6.70
N ALA A 52 6.58 -0.29 -6.60
CA ALA A 52 5.79 -0.90 -5.53
C ALA A 52 6.45 -0.72 -4.15
N MET A 53 7.76 -0.93 -4.04
CA MET A 53 8.53 -0.73 -2.82
C MET A 53 8.46 0.71 -2.33
N HIS A 54 8.72 1.67 -3.23
CA HIS A 54 8.62 3.10 -2.91
C HIS A 54 7.23 3.47 -2.40
N ARG A 55 6.17 2.90 -3.01
CA ARG A 55 4.80 3.17 -2.59
C ARG A 55 4.47 2.59 -1.22
N ILE A 56 4.97 1.40 -0.90
CA ILE A 56 4.84 0.78 0.43
C ILE A 56 5.46 1.68 1.49
N ASP A 57 6.68 2.17 1.27
CA ASP A 57 7.40 3.01 2.24
C ASP A 57 6.73 4.37 2.42
N THR A 58 6.24 4.97 1.33
CA THR A 58 5.45 6.21 1.40
C THR A 58 4.16 6.02 2.21
N ALA A 59 3.50 4.87 2.08
CA ALA A 59 2.27 4.57 2.83
C ALA A 59 2.54 4.39 4.33
N ALA A 60 3.71 3.84 4.69
CA ALA A 60 4.16 3.74 6.07
C ALA A 60 4.48 5.12 6.65
N ALA A 61 5.25 5.94 5.92
CA ALA A 61 5.59 7.30 6.34
C ALA A 61 4.35 8.19 6.55
N LYS A 62 3.30 7.99 5.74
CA LYS A 62 2.01 8.70 5.87
C LYS A 62 1.07 8.10 6.94
N GLY A 63 1.49 7.05 7.65
CA GLY A 63 0.70 6.38 8.69
C GLY A 63 -0.54 5.65 8.17
N VAL A 64 -0.57 5.30 6.88
CA VAL A 64 -1.69 4.55 6.27
C VAL A 64 -1.60 3.06 6.61
N ILE A 65 -0.37 2.56 6.70
CA ILE A 65 0.00 1.22 7.16
C ILE A 65 1.07 1.34 8.25
N HIS A 66 1.16 0.34 9.12
CA HIS A 66 2.19 0.28 10.15
C HIS A 66 3.55 -0.10 9.54
N GLY A 67 4.67 0.33 10.14
CA GLY A 67 6.03 -0.02 9.70
C GLY A 67 6.24 -1.54 9.56
N ASN A 68 5.80 -2.30 10.55
CA ASN A 68 5.84 -3.78 10.48
C ASN A 68 4.97 -4.37 9.35
N ALA A 69 3.87 -3.70 8.98
CA ALA A 69 3.07 -4.14 7.83
C ALA A 69 3.81 -3.88 6.51
N ALA A 70 4.46 -2.72 6.40
CA ALA A 70 5.31 -2.39 5.25
C ALA A 70 6.49 -3.35 5.11
N ALA A 71 7.22 -3.61 6.20
CA ALA A 71 8.34 -4.57 6.22
C ALA A 71 7.92 -5.98 5.77
N ARG A 72 6.80 -6.49 6.30
CA ARG A 72 6.24 -7.78 5.87
C ARG A 72 5.86 -7.81 4.39
N GLN A 73 5.26 -6.73 3.88
CA GLN A 73 4.89 -6.65 2.46
C GLN A 73 6.11 -6.63 1.55
N LYS A 74 7.14 -5.84 1.87
CA LYS A 74 8.40 -5.80 1.11
C LYS A 74 9.09 -7.15 1.10
N SER A 75 9.21 -7.80 2.26
CA SER A 75 9.83 -9.12 2.39
C SER A 75 9.10 -10.18 1.54
N ARG A 76 7.77 -10.22 1.58
CA ARG A 76 6.99 -11.19 0.77
C ARG A 76 7.12 -10.94 -0.72
N LEU A 77 7.11 -9.67 -1.15
CA LEU A 77 7.26 -9.30 -2.55
C LEU A 77 8.64 -9.73 -3.08
N GLN A 78 9.70 -9.40 -2.35
CA GLN A 78 11.07 -9.77 -2.73
C GLN A 78 11.26 -11.29 -2.77
N LYS A 79 10.76 -12.00 -1.74
CA LYS A 79 10.87 -13.46 -1.68
C LYS A 79 10.19 -14.14 -2.88
N HIS A 80 9.05 -13.62 -3.31
CA HIS A 80 8.33 -14.17 -4.45
C HIS A 80 9.11 -13.97 -5.75
N ILE A 81 9.64 -12.77 -5.99
CA ILE A 81 10.37 -12.45 -7.21
C ILE A 81 11.70 -13.22 -7.27
N ASN A 82 12.45 -13.28 -6.17
CA ASN A 82 13.68 -14.09 -6.12
C ASN A 82 13.42 -15.58 -6.44
N ALA A 83 12.24 -16.10 -6.07
CA ALA A 83 11.87 -17.48 -6.37
C ALA A 83 11.45 -17.71 -7.83
N LEU A 84 11.12 -16.66 -8.57
CA LEU A 84 10.87 -16.72 -10.02
C LEU A 84 12.19 -16.62 -10.81
N ASP A 85 13.19 -15.92 -10.26
CA ASP A 85 14.53 -15.75 -10.86
C ASP A 85 15.47 -16.94 -10.60
N SER A 86 15.10 -17.88 -9.71
CA SER A 86 15.88 -19.08 -9.34
C SER A 86 15.42 -20.30 -10.13
#